data_AF-A0A2V3JTC1-F1
#
_entry.id   AF-A0A2V3JTC1-F1
#
_cell.length_a   1.000
_cell.length_b   1.000
_cell.length_c   1.000
_cell.angle_alpha   90.00
_cell.angle_beta   90.00
_cell.angle_gamma   90.00
#
_symmetry.space_group_name_H-M   'P 1'
#
loop_
_entity.id
_entity.type
_entity.pdbx_description
1 polymer ?
#
loop_
_entity_poly.entity_id
_entity_poly.type
_entity_poly.pdbx_seq_one_letter_code
_entity_poly.pdbx_strand_id
1 'polypeptide(L)'
;MIVVEGYSAKDIVADTGFPRKQIKIGSCKGKVLEISEKHQAAIYIVDKPPYSGQPSDLRNYIEKDSRSTIKLLARKDDGSKRLIQISPCPEDRLYSRALQNQIAPKEFWSSKIPGRYAQDSTYQ
;
A
#
# COMPACT_ATOMS: atom_id res chain seq x y z
N MET A 1 -14.89 -3.38 -8.20
CA MET A 1 -14.65 -3.28 -6.75
C MET A 1 -13.17 -2.97 -6.53
N ILE A 2 -12.79 -2.27 -5.46
CA ILE A 2 -11.39 -2.03 -5.10
C ILE A 2 -11.13 -2.65 -3.73
N VAL A 3 -10.01 -3.33 -3.56
CA VAL A 3 -9.60 -3.93 -2.29
C VAL A 3 -8.23 -3.40 -1.94
N VAL A 4 -8.08 -2.83 -0.74
CA VAL A 4 -6.86 -2.14 -0.31
C VAL A 4 -6.32 -2.73 0.98
N GLU A 5 -5.01 -2.63 1.19
CA GLU A 5 -4.38 -2.98 2.47
C GLU A 5 -4.52 -1.83 3.48
N GLY A 6 -5.29 -2.04 4.54
CA GLY A 6 -5.41 -1.08 5.65
C GLY A 6 -6.30 0.14 5.40
N TYR A 7 -6.44 0.98 6.43
CA TYR A 7 -7.31 2.16 6.41
C TYR A 7 -6.69 3.33 5.63
N SER A 8 -5.39 3.58 5.77
CA SER A 8 -4.69 4.65 5.05
C SER A 8 -4.87 4.54 3.54
N ALA A 9 -4.70 3.33 2.99
CA ALA A 9 -4.88 3.09 1.56
C ALA A 9 -6.33 3.29 1.11
N LYS A 10 -7.32 3.01 1.97
CA LYS A 10 -8.73 3.28 1.67
C LYS A 10 -8.99 4.77 1.54
N ASP A 11 -8.46 5.57 2.44
CA ASP A 11 -8.67 7.01 2.43
C ASP A 11 -8.01 7.64 1.21
N ILE A 12 -6.77 7.23 0.88
CA ILE A 12 -6.09 7.68 -0.35
C ILE A 12 -6.94 7.36 -1.59
N VAL A 13 -7.44 6.13 -1.72
CA VAL A 13 -8.26 5.74 -2.87
C VAL A 13 -9.58 6.51 -2.91
N ALA A 14 -10.19 6.76 -1.76
CA ALA A 14 -11.41 7.56 -1.69
C ALA A 14 -11.16 9.00 -2.15
N ASP A 15 -10.04 9.59 -1.73
CA ASP A 15 -9.65 10.95 -2.09
C ASP A 15 -9.32 11.09 -3.58
N THR A 16 -8.90 10.01 -4.26
CA THR A 16 -8.77 9.98 -5.72
C THR A 16 -10.10 9.92 -6.49
N GLY A 17 -11.25 9.96 -5.79
CA GLY A 17 -12.58 10.05 -6.41
C GLY A 17 -13.37 8.74 -6.44
N PHE A 18 -12.85 7.65 -5.86
CA PHE A 18 -13.60 6.40 -5.79
C PHE A 18 -14.61 6.40 -4.62
N PRO A 19 -15.88 6.00 -4.84
CA PRO A 19 -16.85 5.95 -3.76
C PRO A 19 -16.42 4.96 -2.67
N ARG A 20 -16.44 5.39 -1.40
CA ARG A 20 -16.06 4.53 -0.24
C ARG A 20 -16.78 3.18 -0.21
N LYS A 21 -18.02 3.11 -0.68
CA LYS A 21 -18.81 1.86 -0.80
C LYS A 21 -18.22 0.83 -1.77
N GLN A 22 -17.36 1.25 -2.71
CA GLN A 22 -16.69 0.39 -3.67
C GLN A 22 -15.31 -0.09 -3.17
N ILE A 23 -14.84 0.41 -2.02
CA ILE A 23 -13.52 0.13 -1.45
C ILE A 23 -13.66 -0.79 -0.24
N LYS A 24 -13.14 -2.01 -0.35
CA LYS A 24 -13.03 -2.98 0.75
C LYS A 24 -11.63 -2.95 1.34
N ILE A 25 -11.55 -3.18 2.65
CA ILE A 25 -10.28 -3.23 3.37
C ILE A 25 -9.89 -4.69 3.60
N GLY A 26 -8.69 -5.06 3.19
CA GLY A 26 -7.97 -6.22 3.73
C GLY A 26 -7.12 -5.79 4.91
N SER A 27 -7.18 -6.52 6.02
CA SER A 27 -6.38 -6.22 7.22
C SER A 27 -4.87 -6.38 7.00
N CYS A 28 -4.47 -7.11 5.96
CA CYS A 28 -3.08 -7.28 5.52
C CYS A 28 -3.04 -7.70 4.04
N LYS A 29 -1.86 -7.67 3.40
CA LYS A 29 -1.64 -8.17 2.02
C LYS A 29 -2.24 -9.55 1.77
N GLY A 30 -2.02 -10.49 2.69
CA GLY A 30 -2.53 -11.85 2.56
C GLY A 30 -4.06 -11.89 2.44
N LYS A 31 -4.77 -11.03 3.17
CA LYS A 31 -6.23 -10.91 3.04
C LYS A 31 -6.66 -10.23 1.75
N VAL A 32 -5.90 -9.25 1.26
CA VAL A 32 -6.17 -8.65 -0.07
C VAL A 32 -6.05 -9.72 -1.16
N LEU A 33 -5.03 -10.58 -1.09
CA LEU A 33 -4.83 -11.69 -2.03
C LEU A 33 -5.89 -12.79 -1.88
N GLU A 34 -6.29 -13.16 -0.65
CA GLU A 34 -7.38 -14.13 -0.45
C GLU A 34 -8.70 -13.64 -1.07
N ILE A 35 -8.98 -12.34 -0.95
CA ILE A 35 -10.16 -11.72 -1.61
C ILE A 35 -9.99 -11.74 -3.13
N SER A 36 -8.75 -11.64 -3.65
CA SER A 36 -8.48 -11.70 -5.09
C SER A 36 -8.71 -13.06 -5.73
N GLU A 37 -8.58 -14.12 -4.95
CA GLU A 37 -8.93 -15.46 -5.41
C GLU A 37 -10.44 -15.62 -5.60
N LYS A 38 -11.24 -15.01 -4.72
CA LYS A 38 -12.70 -15.14 -4.69
C LYS A 38 -13.42 -14.19 -5.67
N HIS A 39 -12.74 -13.16 -6.18
CA HIS A 39 -13.36 -12.14 -7.04
C HIS A 39 -12.48 -11.81 -8.26
N GLN A 40 -13.00 -12.07 -9.46
CA GLN A 40 -12.27 -11.84 -10.73
C GLN A 40 -12.24 -10.37 -11.19
N ALA A 41 -13.22 -9.55 -10.82
CA ALA A 41 -13.37 -8.16 -11.33
C ALA A 41 -13.12 -7.09 -10.25
N ALA A 42 -11.93 -7.12 -9.62
CA ALA A 42 -11.54 -6.08 -8.67
C ALA A 42 -10.09 -5.63 -8.86
N ILE A 43 -9.83 -4.38 -8.47
CA ILE A 43 -8.49 -3.80 -8.41
C ILE A 43 -7.96 -4.00 -6.99
N TYR A 44 -6.78 -4.60 -6.87
CA TYR A 44 -6.15 -4.89 -5.58
C TYR A 44 -4.98 -3.92 -5.36
N ILE A 45 -4.95 -3.21 -4.24
CA ILE A 45 -3.88 -2.26 -3.91
C ILE A 45 -3.16 -2.75 -2.65
N VAL A 46 -1.84 -2.91 -2.75
CA VAL A 46 -1.00 -3.33 -1.63
C VAL A 46 0.21 -2.41 -1.49
N ASP A 47 0.59 -2.16 -0.25
CA ASP A 47 1.75 -1.34 0.07
C ASP A 47 2.98 -2.22 0.23
N LYS A 48 4.09 -1.93 -0.44
CA LYS A 48 5.33 -2.66 -0.23
C LYS A 48 6.28 -1.83 0.66
N PRO A 49 6.25 -1.99 1.99
CA PRO A 49 7.32 -1.46 2.81
C PRO A 49 8.58 -2.33 2.60
N PRO A 50 9.78 -1.72 2.63
CA PRO A 50 11.05 -2.40 2.32
C PRO A 50 11.37 -3.59 3.25
N TYR A 51 10.78 -3.64 4.44
CA TYR A 51 11.12 -4.63 5.49
C TYR A 51 10.01 -5.64 5.82
N SER A 52 8.85 -5.63 5.13
CA SER A 52 7.80 -6.61 5.41
C SER A 52 7.98 -7.91 4.64
N GLY A 53 7.76 -9.04 5.31
CA GLY A 53 7.57 -10.34 4.67
C GLY A 53 6.49 -10.24 3.58
N GLN A 54 6.84 -10.68 2.38
CA GLN A 54 5.92 -10.66 1.24
C GLN A 54 5.18 -12.00 1.18
N PRO A 55 3.85 -12.01 0.99
CA PRO A 55 3.12 -13.24 0.71
C PRO A 55 3.77 -14.02 -0.44
N SER A 56 3.92 -15.33 -0.28
CA SER A 56 4.48 -16.22 -1.31
C SER A 56 3.72 -16.12 -2.63
N ASP A 57 2.41 -15.90 -2.57
CA ASP A 57 1.53 -15.77 -3.73
C ASP A 57 1.88 -14.55 -4.63
N LEU A 58 2.54 -13.51 -4.11
CA LEU A 58 3.02 -12.40 -4.96
C LEU A 58 4.00 -12.87 -6.04
N ARG A 59 4.68 -14.02 -5.86
CA ARG A 59 5.55 -14.63 -6.87
C ARG A 59 4.79 -15.08 -8.12
N ASN A 60 3.48 -15.22 -8.03
CA ASN A 60 2.59 -15.57 -9.14
C ASN A 60 2.17 -14.35 -9.97
N TYR A 61 2.63 -13.14 -9.62
CA TYR A 61 2.36 -11.93 -10.36
C TYR A 61 3.62 -11.47 -11.11
N ILE A 62 3.43 -10.91 -12.30
CA ILE A 62 4.47 -10.31 -13.14
C ILE A 62 4.18 -8.84 -13.35
N GLU A 63 5.23 -8.03 -13.39
CA GLU A 63 5.12 -6.62 -13.74
C GLU A 63 4.68 -6.48 -15.20
N LYS A 64 3.66 -5.64 -15.42
CA LYS A 64 3.16 -5.27 -16.75
C LYS A 64 3.46 -3.83 -17.10
N ASP A 65 3.46 -2.95 -16.11
CA ASP A 65 3.82 -1.54 -16.25
C ASP A 65 4.38 -1.03 -14.93
N SER A 66 5.23 -0.01 -14.99
CA SER A 66 5.71 0.71 -13.81
C SER A 66 5.94 2.18 -14.10
N ARG A 67 5.52 3.01 -13.14
CA ARG A 67 5.74 4.46 -13.16
C ARG A 67 6.14 4.92 -11.77
N SER A 68 7.41 5.31 -11.63
CA SER A 68 7.97 5.81 -10.37
C SER A 68 7.73 4.83 -9.21
N THR A 69 6.85 5.19 -8.27
CA THR A 69 6.53 4.41 -7.06
C THR A 69 5.40 3.41 -7.24
N ILE A 70 4.82 3.30 -8.44
CA ILE A 70 3.63 2.48 -8.70
C ILE A 70 3.96 1.41 -9.74
N LYS A 71 3.59 0.16 -9.44
CA LYS A 71 3.71 -0.98 -10.36
C LYS A 71 2.34 -1.57 -10.62
N LEU A 72 2.05 -1.85 -11.88
CA LEU A 72 0.92 -2.68 -12.29
C LEU A 72 1.42 -4.10 -12.47
N LEU A 73 0.90 -5.01 -11.66
CA LEU A 73 1.18 -6.43 -11.73
C LEU A 73 -0.04 -7.18 -12.26
N ALA A 74 0.18 -8.19 -13.09
CA ALA A 74 -0.85 -9.12 -13.53
C ALA A 74 -0.46 -10.54 -13.10
N ARG A 75 -1.45 -11.35 -12.73
CA ARG A 75 -1.19 -12.76 -12.37
C ARG A 75 -0.74 -13.55 -13.62
N LYS A 76 0.17 -14.51 -13.43
CA LYS A 76 0.77 -15.30 -14.52
C LYS A 76 -0.23 -16.25 -15.19
N ASP A 77 -1.14 -16.81 -14.39
CA ASP A 77 -2.17 -17.78 -14.78
C ASP A 77 -3.50 -17.12 -15.18
N ASP A 78 -3.74 -15.88 -14.75
CA ASP A 78 -4.99 -15.15 -14.97
C ASP A 78 -4.75 -13.64 -15.17
N GLY A 79 -4.72 -13.22 -16.43
CA GLY A 79 -4.51 -11.82 -16.81
C GLY A 79 -5.65 -10.86 -16.44
N SER A 80 -6.81 -11.39 -16.02
CA SER A 80 -7.91 -10.56 -15.49
C SER A 80 -7.62 -10.08 -14.07
N LYS A 81 -6.79 -10.81 -13.32
CA LYS A 81 -6.37 -10.45 -11.96
C LYS A 81 -5.20 -9.47 -12.01
N ARG A 82 -5.48 -8.24 -11.58
CA ARG A 82 -4.53 -7.12 -11.58
C ARG A 82 -4.32 -6.58 -10.18
N LEU A 83 -3.07 -6.32 -9.86
CA LEU A 83 -2.65 -5.77 -8.57
C LEU A 83 -1.82 -4.52 -8.82
N ILE A 84 -2.17 -3.43 -8.13
CA ILE A 84 -1.40 -2.20 -8.10
C ILE A 84 -0.56 -2.26 -6.82
N GLN A 85 0.75 -2.20 -6.98
CA GLN A 85 1.69 -2.17 -5.87
C GLN A 85 2.27 -0.77 -5.74
N ILE A 86 2.19 -0.21 -4.52
CA ILE A 86 2.74 1.12 -4.20
C ILE A 86 4.00 0.94 -3.34
N SER A 87 5.11 1.58 -3.72
CA SER A 87 6.41 1.48 -3.06
C SER A 87 7.24 2.77 -3.23
N PRO A 88 7.80 3.37 -2.16
CA PRO A 88 7.63 2.98 -0.76
C PRO A 88 6.17 3.21 -0.32
N CYS A 89 5.78 2.70 0.86
CA CYS A 89 4.38 2.84 1.28
C CYS A 89 4.03 4.34 1.44
N PRO A 90 2.75 4.72 1.27
CA PRO A 90 2.34 6.12 1.32
C PRO A 90 2.80 6.85 2.58
N GLU A 91 2.80 6.17 3.73
CA GLU A 91 3.29 6.73 4.99
C GLU A 91 4.79 7.05 4.95
N ASP A 92 5.61 6.21 4.31
CA ASP A 92 7.04 6.50 4.14
C ASP A 92 7.25 7.77 3.31
N ARG A 93 6.44 7.97 2.26
CA ARG A 93 6.52 9.19 1.44
C ARG A 93 6.11 10.42 2.21
N LEU A 94 5.06 10.34 3.02
CA LEU A 94 4.61 11.44 3.88
C LEU A 94 5.68 11.78 4.92
N TYR A 95 6.25 10.75 5.55
CA TYR A 95 7.34 10.91 6.51
C TYR A 95 8.57 11.59 5.89
N SER A 96 9.07 11.08 4.75
CA SER A 96 10.20 11.69 4.05
C SER A 96 9.93 13.13 3.62
N ARG A 97 8.71 13.44 3.16
CA ARG A 97 8.33 14.82 2.81
C ARG A 97 8.28 15.73 4.03
N ALA A 98 7.76 15.26 5.16
CA ALA A 98 7.75 16.05 6.39
C ALA A 98 9.17 16.41 6.82
N LEU A 99 10.11 15.45 6.80
CA LEU A 99 11.52 15.70 7.08
C LEU A 99 12.14 16.72 6.12
N GLN A 100 11.88 16.60 4.81
CA GLN A 100 12.36 17.58 3.81
C GLN A 100 11.86 19.00 4.05
N ASN A 101 10.67 19.14 4.63
CA ASN A 101 10.06 20.43 4.95
C ASN A 101 10.33 20.86 6.41
N GLN A 102 11.23 20.18 7.12
CA GLN A 102 11.56 20.45 8.53
C GLN A 102 10.34 20.38 9.47
N ILE A 103 9.30 19.65 9.06
CA ILE A 103 8.12 19.40 9.88
C ILE A 103 8.42 18.17 10.73
N ALA A 104 8.43 18.33 12.05
CA ALA A 104 8.68 17.25 12.99
C ALA A 104 7.47 16.29 13.01
N PRO A 105 7.57 15.07 12.42
CA PRO A 105 6.44 14.16 12.30
C PRO A 105 5.81 13.81 13.66
N LYS A 106 6.63 13.76 14.71
CA LYS A 106 6.25 13.50 16.09
C LYS A 106 5.21 14.48 16.66
N GLU A 107 5.11 15.69 16.11
CA GLU A 107 4.17 16.71 16.58
C GLU A 107 2.75 16.47 16.03
N PHE A 108 2.63 15.68 14.96
CA PHE A 108 1.37 15.42 14.26
C PHE A 108 0.91 13.96 14.38
N TRP A 109 1.84 13.03 14.58
CA TRP A 109 1.51 11.63 14.87
C TRP A 109 1.24 11.44 16.36
N SER A 110 -0.03 11.25 16.74
CA SER A 110 -0.43 10.94 18.11
C SER A 110 0.18 9.62 18.58
N SER A 111 1.23 9.66 19.41
CA SER A 111 1.82 8.61 20.29
C SER A 111 1.98 7.16 19.77
N LYS A 112 1.66 6.90 18.51
CA LYS A 112 1.74 5.63 17.79
C LYS A 112 2.47 5.87 16.49
N ILE A 113 3.63 6.51 16.57
CA ILE A 113 4.60 6.45 15.47
C ILE A 113 4.90 4.96 15.29
N PRO A 114 4.57 4.34 14.14
CA PRO A 114 4.91 2.94 13.91
C PRO A 114 6.39 2.74 14.20
N GLY A 115 6.78 1.68 14.93
CA GLY A 115 8.15 1.51 15.42
C GLY A 115 9.25 1.65 14.36
N ARG A 116 8.91 1.43 13.08
CA ARG A 116 9.78 1.68 11.92
C ARG A 116 10.21 3.13 11.70
N TYR A 117 9.55 4.12 12.31
CA TYR A 117 9.93 5.55 12.25
C TYR A 117 10.42 6.09 13.61
N ALA A 118 10.48 5.24 14.64
CA ALA A 118 10.94 5.65 15.96
C ALA A 118 12.47 5.81 16.06
N GLN A 119 13.23 5.26 15.10
CA GLN A 119 14.70 5.16 15.17
C GLN A 119 15.48 6.34 14.58
N ASP A 120 14.87 7.24 13.80
CA ASP A 120 15.60 8.34 13.14
C ASP A 120 15.70 9.62 14.00
N SER A 121 15.73 9.48 15.32
CA SER A 121 15.81 10.60 16.27
C SER A 121 17.24 11.01 16.67
N THR A 122 18.27 10.44 16.04
CA THR A 122 19.68 10.81 16.25
C THR A 122 20.30 11.37 14.99
N TYR A 123 19.89 12.58 14.62
CA TYR A 123 20.78 13.54 13.97
C TYR A 123 20.56 14.88 14.68
N GLN A 124 21.33 15.08 15.76
CA GLN A 124 21.70 16.41 16.26
C GLN A 124 23.01 16.82 15.58
#